data_AF-X0SFD1-F1
#
_entry.id   AF-X0SFD1-F1
#
_cell.length_a   1.000
_cell.length_b   1.000
_cell.length_c   1.000
_cell.angle_alpha   90.00
_cell.angle_beta   90.00
_cell.angle_gamma   90.00
#
_symmetry.space_group_name_H-M   'P 1'
#
loop_
_entity.id
_entity.type
_entity.pdbx_description
1 polymer ?
#
loop_
_entity_poly.entity_id
_entity_poly.type
_entity_poly.pdbx_seq_one_letter_code
_entity_poly.pdbx_strand_id
1 'polypeptide(L)'
;GVERGIELKMSKSKPETAIFMDDSQEDIKTKINNAFCPAKQIESNPILDYAKYLIFEKFNTIKIKRAKKFGGDLEIKNYDDLCNIYQKGKLHPMDLKQSIGEYLNKLMEPVKKKLEKNKTARKLAQEIKTFKLTR
;
A
#
# COMPACT_ATOMS: atom_id res chain seq x y z
N GLY A 1 4.31 25.03 -2.24
CA GLY A 1 2.92 24.64 -2.57
C GLY A 1 2.83 24.52 -4.07
N VAL A 2 1.95 23.65 -4.60
CA VAL A 2 1.87 23.18 -6.01
C VAL A 2 2.89 22.11 -6.39
N GLU A 3 4.19 22.31 -6.20
CA GLU A 3 5.22 21.31 -6.60
C GLU A 3 5.09 19.97 -5.86
N ARG A 4 4.90 20.01 -4.53
CA ARG A 4 4.67 18.81 -3.70
C ARG A 4 3.46 18.00 -4.15
N GLY A 5 2.39 18.67 -4.60
CA GLY A 5 1.16 18.01 -5.06
C GLY A 5 1.33 17.27 -6.38
N ILE A 6 2.26 17.69 -7.23
CA ILE A 6 2.60 17.01 -8.48
C ILE A 6 3.47 15.77 -8.19
N GLU A 7 4.41 15.87 -7.24
CA GLU A 7 5.23 14.72 -6.82
C GLU A 7 4.44 13.63 -6.09
N LEU A 8 3.41 14.02 -5.32
CA LEU A 8 2.50 13.10 -4.62
C LEU A 8 1.48 12.44 -5.56
N LYS A 9 1.32 12.98 -6.78
CA LYS A 9 0.42 12.41 -7.78
C LYS A 9 1.11 11.21 -8.41
N MET A 10 0.60 10.03 -8.09
CA MET A 10 0.98 8.73 -8.67
C MET A 10 1.09 8.86 -10.20
N SER A 11 2.31 9.04 -10.70
CA SER A 11 2.58 9.26 -12.12
C SER A 11 3.32 8.05 -12.65
N LYS A 12 2.83 7.48 -13.76
CA LYS A 12 3.45 6.31 -14.43
C LYS A 12 4.92 6.53 -14.79
N SER A 13 5.38 7.78 -14.79
CA SER A 13 6.77 8.19 -15.03
C SER A 13 7.76 7.79 -13.93
N LYS A 14 7.30 7.55 -12.69
CA LYS A 14 8.16 7.09 -11.58
C LYS A 14 7.66 5.72 -11.06
N PRO A 15 8.11 4.61 -11.67
CA PRO A 15 7.59 3.27 -11.36
C PRO A 15 7.82 2.85 -9.89
N GLU A 16 8.83 3.42 -9.23
CA GLU A 16 9.12 3.25 -7.81
C GLU A 16 8.09 3.90 -6.86
N THR A 17 7.36 4.90 -7.33
CA THR A 17 6.34 5.61 -6.52
C THR A 17 4.94 5.02 -6.69
N ALA A 18 4.73 4.18 -7.70
CA ALA A 18 3.42 3.64 -8.06
C ALA A 18 3.34 2.14 -7.81
N ILE A 19 2.28 1.69 -7.12
CA ILE A 19 1.96 0.27 -6.96
C ILE A 19 1.14 -0.18 -8.16
N PHE A 20 1.65 -1.15 -8.90
CA PHE A 20 0.98 -1.77 -10.05
C PHE A 20 0.30 -3.08 -9.64
N MET A 21 -0.75 -3.46 -10.38
CA MET A 21 -1.50 -4.70 -10.11
C MET A 21 -0.68 -5.98 -10.34
N ASP A 22 0.41 -5.89 -11.12
CA ASP A 22 1.33 -6.99 -11.43
C ASP A 22 2.59 -6.96 -10.55
N ASP A 23 2.72 -6.00 -9.62
CA ASP A 23 3.89 -5.93 -8.74
C ASP A 23 3.99 -7.18 -7.86
N SER A 24 5.21 -7.68 -7.67
CA SER A 24 5.47 -8.81 -6.77
C SER A 24 5.23 -8.42 -5.31
N GLN A 25 5.17 -9.41 -4.43
CA GLN A 25 5.04 -9.15 -2.99
C GLN A 25 6.20 -8.30 -2.46
N GLU A 26 7.40 -8.56 -2.97
CA GLU A 26 8.62 -7.82 -2.62
C GLU A 26 8.60 -6.39 -3.17
N ASP A 27 8.15 -6.19 -4.42
CA ASP A 27 7.97 -4.85 -5.01
C ASP A 27 7.01 -3.99 -4.17
N ILE A 28 5.83 -4.54 -3.82
CA ILE A 28 4.85 -3.83 -2.98
C ILE A 28 5.47 -3.46 -1.64
N LYS A 29 6.20 -4.40 -1.01
CA LYS A 29 6.86 -4.17 0.28
C LYS A 29 7.90 -3.05 0.18
N THR A 30 8.75 -3.07 -0.84
CA THR A 30 9.77 -2.04 -1.08
C THR A 30 9.16 -0.68 -1.34
N LYS A 31 8.14 -0.61 -2.21
CA LYS A 31 7.43 0.64 -2.53
C LYS A 31 6.72 1.23 -1.32
N ILE A 32 6.03 0.40 -0.53
CA ILE A 32 5.36 0.84 0.71
C ILE A 32 6.38 1.29 1.77
N ASN A 33 7.51 0.59 1.90
CA ASN A 33 8.57 0.99 2.80
C ASN A 33 9.16 2.36 2.42
N ASN A 34 9.32 2.63 1.13
CA ASN A 34 9.84 3.91 0.62
C ASN A 34 8.78 5.03 0.59
N ALA A 35 7.49 4.70 0.67
CA ALA A 35 6.43 5.68 0.62
C ALA A 35 6.50 6.69 1.78
N PHE A 36 6.07 7.92 1.52
CA PHE A 36 6.00 8.97 2.51
C PHE A 36 5.01 8.61 3.63
N CYS A 37 5.48 8.59 4.88
CA CYS A 37 4.64 8.31 6.06
C CYS A 37 5.28 8.91 7.32
N PRO A 38 5.26 10.24 7.46
CA PRO A 38 5.77 10.93 8.64
C PRO A 38 4.98 10.58 9.90
N ALA A 39 5.68 10.39 11.02
CA ALA A 39 5.06 10.08 12.30
C ALA A 39 4.05 11.17 12.75
N LYS A 40 2.91 10.73 13.27
CA LYS A 40 1.81 11.59 13.79
C LYS A 40 1.13 12.51 12.76
N GLN A 41 1.54 12.48 11.50
CA GLN A 41 0.95 13.31 10.46
C GLN A 41 -0.01 12.48 9.60
N ILE A 42 -1.27 12.90 9.61
CA ILE A 42 -2.36 12.28 8.83
C ILE A 42 -2.49 12.93 7.46
N GLU A 43 -2.29 14.24 7.38
CA GLU A 43 -2.45 14.99 6.14
C GLU A 43 -1.36 14.65 5.12
N SER A 44 -1.79 14.42 3.87
CA SER A 44 -0.91 14.10 2.76
C SER A 44 -0.07 12.84 2.97
N ASN A 45 -0.61 11.85 3.71
CA ASN A 45 0.04 10.58 3.99
C ASN A 45 -0.53 9.44 3.12
N PRO A 46 0.16 9.05 2.03
CA PRO A 46 -0.34 8.05 1.09
C PRO A 46 -0.60 6.69 1.73
N ILE A 47 0.10 6.33 2.81
CA ILE A 47 -0.14 5.07 3.52
C ILE A 47 -1.51 5.06 4.21
N LEU A 48 -1.90 6.20 4.79
CA LEU A 48 -3.22 6.36 5.40
C LEU A 48 -4.32 6.47 4.33
N ASP A 49 -4.04 7.07 3.17
CA ASP A 49 -4.96 7.03 2.03
C ASP A 49 -5.23 5.60 1.55
N TYR A 50 -4.21 4.75 1.43
CA TYR A 50 -4.41 3.33 1.11
C TYR A 50 -5.22 2.60 2.19
N ALA A 51 -4.98 2.91 3.46
CA ALA A 51 -5.78 2.36 4.55
C ALA A 51 -7.26 2.72 4.36
N LYS A 52 -7.55 4.00 4.11
CA LYS A 52 -8.92 4.55 3.98
C LYS A 52 -9.66 4.00 2.76
N TYR A 53 -9.07 4.14 1.58
CA TYR A 53 -9.76 3.91 0.30
C TYR A 53 -9.57 2.50 -0.27
N LEU A 54 -8.66 1.69 0.25
CA LEU A 54 -8.51 0.31 -0.25
C LEU A 54 -8.80 -0.70 0.84
N ILE A 55 -8.19 -0.53 2.00
CA ILE A 55 -8.21 -1.58 3.02
C ILE A 55 -9.51 -1.53 3.81
N PHE A 56 -9.92 -0.38 4.34
CA PHE A 56 -11.18 -0.26 5.07
C PHE A 56 -12.42 -0.43 4.16
N GLU A 57 -12.30 -0.21 2.84
CA GLU A 57 -13.39 -0.54 1.90
C GLU A 57 -13.56 -2.04 1.72
N LYS A 58 -12.48 -2.83 1.79
CA LYS A 58 -12.53 -4.29 1.56
C LYS A 58 -12.54 -5.13 2.83
N PHE A 59 -11.97 -4.62 3.91
CA PHE A 59 -11.84 -5.30 5.19
C PHE A 59 -12.45 -4.43 6.29
N ASN A 60 -13.39 -4.99 7.04
CA ASN A 60 -14.02 -4.31 8.18
C ASN A 60 -13.05 -4.06 9.34
N THR A 61 -11.94 -4.81 9.40
CA THR A 61 -11.00 -4.73 10.51
C THR A 61 -9.56 -4.95 10.05
N ILE A 62 -8.64 -4.11 10.53
CA ILE A 62 -7.21 -4.20 10.30
C ILE A 62 -6.51 -4.67 11.58
N LYS A 63 -5.68 -5.70 11.46
CA LYS A 63 -4.79 -6.17 12.53
C LYS A 63 -3.37 -5.70 12.24
N ILE A 64 -2.84 -4.89 13.12
CA ILE A 64 -1.46 -4.42 13.10
C ILE A 64 -0.66 -5.30 14.05
N LYS A 65 0.20 -6.15 13.48
CA LYS A 65 1.08 -7.01 14.26
C LYS A 65 2.30 -6.21 14.70
N ARG A 66 2.49 -6.10 16.01
CA ARG A 66 3.65 -5.43 16.61
C ARG A 66 4.12 -6.21 17.81
N ALA A 67 5.43 -6.19 18.09
CA ALA A 67 5.98 -6.92 19.21
C ALA A 67 5.36 -6.43 20.53
N LYS A 68 5.21 -7.32 21.53
CA LYS A 68 4.67 -6.96 22.86
C LYS A 68 5.39 -5.77 23.51
N LYS A 69 6.69 -5.63 23.25
CA LYS A 69 7.52 -4.51 23.71
C LYS A 69 7.07 -3.13 23.20
N PHE A 70 6.35 -3.08 22.07
CA PHE A 70 5.85 -1.86 21.43
C PHE A 70 4.32 -1.70 21.56
N GLY A 71 3.70 -2.42 22.51
CA GLY A 71 2.26 -2.31 22.80
C GLY A 71 1.40 -3.45 22.29
N GLY A 72 1.98 -4.52 21.73
CA GLY A 72 1.29 -5.78 21.35
C GLY A 72 0.29 -5.64 20.19
N ASP A 73 -0.20 -6.74 19.62
CA ASP A 73 -1.09 -6.68 18.45
C ASP A 73 -2.28 -5.73 18.65
N LEU A 74 -2.52 -4.87 17.66
CA LEU A 74 -3.56 -3.86 17.69
C LEU A 74 -4.61 -4.17 16.63
N GLU A 75 -5.88 -4.22 17.03
CA GLU A 75 -7.00 -4.41 16.11
C GLU A 75 -7.77 -3.09 15.97
N ILE A 76 -7.91 -2.61 14.74
CA ILE A 76 -8.55 -1.33 14.41
C ILE A 76 -9.72 -1.60 13.47
N LYS A 77 -10.91 -1.14 13.85
CA LYS A 77 -12.15 -1.37 13.10
C LYS A 77 -12.51 -0.24 12.15
N ASN A 78 -12.11 0.99 12.47
CA ASN A 78 -12.49 2.18 11.71
C ASN A 78 -11.27 3.01 11.35
N TYR A 79 -11.33 3.71 10.22
CA TYR A 79 -10.29 4.64 9.79
C TYR A 79 -10.07 5.79 10.78
N ASP A 80 -11.13 6.27 11.42
CA ASP A 80 -11.04 7.36 12.41
C ASP A 80 -10.22 6.94 13.63
N ASP A 81 -10.40 5.69 14.10
CA ASP A 81 -9.63 5.13 15.21
C ASP A 81 -8.15 4.97 14.82
N LEU A 82 -7.86 4.54 13.58
CA LEU A 82 -6.49 4.51 13.06
C LEU A 82 -5.83 5.90 13.09
N CYS A 83 -6.54 6.93 12.61
CA CYS A 83 -6.05 8.30 12.61
C CYS A 83 -5.76 8.79 14.03
N ASN A 84 -6.69 8.57 14.95
CA ASN A 84 -6.54 8.95 16.36
C ASN A 84 -5.33 8.30 17.02
N ILE A 85 -5.11 6.99 16.82
CA ILE A 85 -3.97 6.25 17.38
C ILE A 85 -2.66 6.73 16.76
N TYR A 86 -2.65 6.96 15.44
CA TYR A 86 -1.47 7.41 14.71
C TYR A 86 -1.06 8.83 15.10
N GLN A 87 -2.01 9.77 15.20
CA GLN A 87 -1.77 11.16 15.61
C GLN A 87 -1.27 11.26 17.05
N LYS A 88 -1.79 10.41 17.94
CA LYS A 88 -1.32 10.28 19.34
C LYS A 88 0.08 9.66 19.43
N GLY A 89 0.65 9.18 18.33
CA GLY A 89 1.97 8.53 18.29
C GLY A 89 2.02 7.16 18.97
N LYS A 90 0.85 6.54 19.18
CA LYS A 90 0.75 5.18 19.75
C LYS A 90 1.03 4.08 18.73
N LEU A 91 1.12 4.45 17.45
CA LEU A 91 1.43 3.57 16.34
C LEU A 91 2.63 4.13 15.57
N HIS A 92 3.66 3.30 15.38
CA HIS A 92 4.86 3.70 14.64
C HIS A 92 4.61 3.62 13.12
N PRO A 93 5.18 4.52 12.31
CA PRO A 93 5.01 4.49 10.85
C PRO A 93 5.44 3.17 10.20
N MET A 94 6.48 2.52 10.74
CA MET A 94 6.98 1.27 10.20
C MET A 94 5.98 0.12 10.39
N ASP A 95 5.35 0.02 11.56
CA ASP A 95 4.33 -1.00 11.84
C ASP A 95 3.11 -0.80 10.94
N LEU A 96 2.71 0.46 10.75
CA LEU A 96 1.63 0.82 9.84
C LEU A 96 1.99 0.41 8.40
N LYS A 97 3.15 0.83 7.88
CA LYS A 97 3.60 0.47 6.53
C LYS A 97 3.61 -1.03 6.29
N GLN A 98 4.19 -1.80 7.21
CA GLN A 98 4.25 -3.26 7.10
C GLN A 98 2.85 -3.87 7.02
N SER A 99 1.96 -3.46 7.92
CA SER A 99 0.58 -3.95 7.94
C SER A 99 -0.16 -3.61 6.65
N ILE A 100 -0.11 -2.34 6.20
CA ILE A 100 -0.75 -1.90 4.95
C ILE A 100 -0.18 -2.67 3.74
N GLY A 101 1.13 -2.92 3.69
CA GLY A 101 1.76 -3.73 2.66
C GLY A 101 1.27 -5.18 2.63
N GLU A 102 1.04 -5.81 3.79
CA GLU A 102 0.45 -7.16 3.85
C GLU A 102 -0.99 -7.18 3.34
N TYR A 103 -1.81 -6.20 3.72
CA TYR A 103 -3.20 -6.11 3.27
C TYR A 103 -3.29 -5.81 1.77
N LEU A 104 -2.43 -4.94 1.24
CA LEU A 104 -2.33 -4.72 -0.20
C LEU A 104 -1.96 -6.00 -0.95
N ASN A 105 -1.03 -6.80 -0.42
CA ASN A 105 -0.70 -8.09 -1.02
C ASN A 105 -1.90 -9.04 -1.06
N LYS A 106 -2.68 -9.12 0.01
CA LYS A 106 -3.92 -9.92 0.05
C LYS A 106 -4.97 -9.43 -0.96
N LEU A 107 -5.05 -8.11 -1.20
CA LEU A 107 -5.91 -7.55 -2.24
C LEU A 107 -5.46 -7.95 -3.65
N MET A 108 -4.15 -8.06 -3.88
CA MET A 108 -3.56 -8.38 -5.18
C MET A 108 -3.52 -9.89 -5.48
N GLU A 109 -3.49 -10.75 -4.46
CA GLU A 109 -3.50 -12.22 -4.61
C GLU A 109 -4.55 -12.78 -5.59
N PRO A 110 -5.85 -12.41 -5.52
CA PRO A 110 -6.85 -12.94 -6.45
C PRO A 110 -6.58 -12.51 -7.91
N VAL A 111 -6.03 -11.30 -8.10
CA VAL A 111 -5.67 -10.80 -9.44
C VAL A 111 -4.52 -11.62 -10.01
N LYS A 112 -3.48 -11.87 -9.22
CA LYS A 112 -2.33 -12.71 -9.60
C LYS A 112 -2.76 -14.12 -9.96
N LYS A 113 -3.57 -14.77 -9.11
CA LYS A 113 -4.08 -16.13 -9.37
C LYS A 113 -4.90 -16.19 -10.66
N LYS A 114 -5.66 -15.14 -11.00
CA LYS A 114 -6.45 -15.08 -12.24
C LYS A 114 -5.57 -14.88 -13.48
N LEU A 115 -4.51 -14.08 -13.38
CA LEU A 115 -3.50 -13.91 -14.41
C LEU A 115 -2.72 -15.20 -14.67
N GLU A 116 -2.36 -15.95 -13.62
CA GLU A 116 -1.62 -17.21 -13.75
C GLU A 116 -2.47 -18.32 -14.39
N LYS A 117 -3.75 -18.43 -14.00
CA LYS A 117 -4.65 -19.46 -14.54
C LYS A 117 -5.07 -19.20 -15.99
N ASN A 118 -5.11 -17.94 -16.43
CA ASN A 118 -5.53 -17.58 -17.78
C ASN A 118 -4.32 -17.35 -18.70
N LYS A 119 -3.96 -18.37 -19.49
CA LYS A 119 -2.84 -18.32 -20.45
C LYS A 119 -2.92 -17.13 -21.42
N THR A 120 -4.12 -16.74 -21.84
CA THR A 120 -4.33 -15.60 -22.74
C THR A 120 -4.03 -14.27 -22.04
N ALA A 121 -4.49 -14.10 -20.80
CA ALA A 121 -4.22 -12.91 -20.01
C ALA A 121 -2.73 -12.76 -19.67
N ARG A 122 -2.05 -13.88 -19.37
CA ARG A 122 -0.59 -13.90 -19.15
C ARG A 122 0.18 -13.46 -20.40
N LYS A 123 -0.19 -13.98 -21.57
CA LYS A 123 0.47 -13.63 -22.85
C LYS A 123 0.30 -12.14 -23.16
N LEU A 124 -0.92 -11.62 -23.00
CA LEU A 124 -1.22 -10.20 -23.18
C LEU A 124 -0.43 -9.31 -22.20
N ALA A 125 -0.31 -9.71 -20.92
CA ALA A 125 0.46 -8.96 -19.94
C ALA A 125 1.96 -8.91 -20.30
N GLN A 126 2.53 -9.99 -20.86
CA GLN A 126 3.90 -10.01 -21.34
C GLN A 126 4.10 -9.09 -22.55
N GLU A 127 3.15 -9.09 -23.50
CA GLU A 127 3.17 -8.17 -24.64
C GLU A 127 3.07 -6.70 -24.19
N ILE A 128 2.19 -6.37 -23.24
CA ILE A 128 2.09 -5.00 -22.70
C ILE A 128 3.40 -4.53 -22.04
N LYS A 129 4.17 -5.44 -21.44
CA LYS A 129 5.48 -5.10 -20.85
C LYS A 129 6.53 -4.76 -21.91
N THR A 130 6.53 -5.41 -23.07
CA THR A 130 7.50 -5.10 -24.14
C THR A 130 7.26 -3.72 -24.74
N PHE A 131 5.99 -3.29 -24.88
CA PHE A 131 5.65 -1.93 -25.33
C PHE A 131 6.04 -0.81 -24.35
N LYS A 132 6.22 -1.12 -23.05
CA LYS A 132 6.65 -0.14 -22.04
C LYS A 132 8.15 0.17 -22.07
N LEU A 133 8.97 -0.72 -22.64
CA LEU A 133 10.42 -0.57 -22.70
C LEU A 133 10.89 0.36 -23.84
N THR A 134 9.99 0.71 -24.78
CA THR A 134 10.33 1.43 -26.01
C THR A 134 10.25 2.96 -25.89
N ARG A 135 10.44 3.52 -24.69
CA ARG A 135 10.39 4.98 -24.48
C ARG A 135 11.67 5.53 -23.89
#